data_AF-A0A2N1JFY9-F1
#
_entry.id   AF-A0A2N1JFY9-F1
#
_cell.length_a   1.000
_cell.length_b   1.000
_cell.length_c   1.000
_cell.angle_alpha   90.00
_cell.angle_beta   90.00
_cell.angle_gamma   90.00
#
_symmetry.space_group_name_H-M   'P 1'
#
loop_
_entity.id
_entity.type
_entity.pdbx_description
1 polymer ?
#
loop_
_entity_poly.entity_id
_entity_poly.type
_entity_poly.pdbx_seq_one_letter_code
_entity_poly.pdbx_strand_id
1 'polypeptide(L)'
;MARCAIGNILTRAGALRANYLVLPPSAVAQRRAFYARVLNDGTYLDPEAKEKIEREKRRKPDEMPEMNNPFNDPNTMDTMIEHAKRSAVMMVPQTLIMGWVNFFFTGFVLIKLPFPLTQRFKVMLQRDIDTRDMDVSWVSSLSWYFLNLYGLDAIYRLLLGNNNAADGSRDMAAMNPAMMMGDQMPGQAVDHAKLHAAESDSLELIGAASQNKHVRWVGDGVEDRVLAMYASADGMATQYIATFELRQAAKRTAAKPSSPHLPPPLGTTQWPDSTPEDPSLHPSAGFLDMSWLKQTESIPEGYWGPVTLLWCEKKYEWSHYIAEPLTNIFFVGAAIYGAYRVHTEKLLRTFYGAFTGLAVVGIGSFLFHMTLKHEAQLGDELPMIWASSYVGWVLMQHTSMYGRKKNPYMFGVAIGSLSLFITVAYVMNGNPVFHQVAYAGIFATATIHGLVVLFHSRSPLSVVPAAHRLRQDARFMQVMGTCVFLAGFLIWNIDNICCGSLRSARTAVGYPTAVLLEGHGWWHILTGLGAYWIIVSCEVIVSTMVEHPDNFEMHFSLLPHLRRIKPP
;
A
#
# COMPACT_ATOMS: atom_id res chain seq x y z
N MET A 1 -17.53 -3.12 -25.39
CA MET A 1 -17.05 -4.35 -26.07
C MET A 1 -16.29 -4.06 -27.36
N ALA A 2 -16.79 -3.19 -28.26
CA ALA A 2 -16.11 -2.82 -29.52
C ALA A 2 -14.61 -2.42 -29.41
N ARG A 3 -14.22 -1.60 -28.42
CA ARG A 3 -12.80 -1.21 -28.21
C ARG A 3 -11.87 -2.39 -27.87
N CYS A 4 -12.39 -3.39 -27.14
CA CYS A 4 -11.62 -4.59 -26.81
C CYS A 4 -11.45 -5.48 -28.05
N ALA A 5 -12.49 -5.60 -28.89
CA ALA A 5 -12.41 -6.31 -30.17
C ALA A 5 -11.42 -5.65 -31.15
N ILE A 6 -11.42 -4.32 -31.23
CA ILE A 6 -10.47 -3.51 -32.02
C ILE A 6 -9.03 -3.72 -31.55
N GLY A 7 -8.77 -3.61 -30.25
CA GLY A 7 -7.43 -3.87 -29.69
C GLY A 7 -6.96 -5.29 -29.97
N ASN A 8 -7.83 -6.28 -29.75
CA ASN A 8 -7.48 -7.69 -29.91
C ASN A 8 -7.15 -8.07 -31.36
N ILE A 9 -7.86 -7.53 -32.35
CA ILE A 9 -7.57 -7.83 -33.77
C ILE A 9 -6.26 -7.19 -34.21
N LEU A 10 -5.97 -5.96 -33.78
CA LEU A 10 -4.71 -5.26 -34.05
C LEU A 10 -3.53 -5.97 -33.39
N THR A 11 -3.66 -6.40 -32.14
CA THR A 11 -2.60 -7.17 -31.45
C THR A 11 -2.33 -8.50 -32.15
N ARG A 12 -3.37 -9.20 -32.63
CA ARG A 12 -3.21 -10.46 -33.37
C ARG A 12 -2.56 -10.26 -34.74
N ALA A 13 -2.93 -9.19 -35.46
CA ALA A 13 -2.30 -8.80 -36.71
C ALA A 13 -0.81 -8.46 -36.51
N GLY A 14 -0.50 -7.64 -35.50
CA GLY A 14 0.87 -7.29 -35.15
C GLY A 14 1.70 -8.50 -34.70
N ALA A 15 1.10 -9.44 -33.97
CA ALA A 15 1.77 -10.69 -33.57
C ALA A 15 2.09 -11.58 -34.77
N LEU A 16 1.20 -11.66 -35.77
CA LEU A 16 1.47 -12.34 -37.04
C LEU A 16 2.63 -11.66 -37.77
N ARG A 17 2.64 -10.33 -37.86
CA ARG A 17 3.71 -9.56 -38.49
C ARG A 17 5.07 -9.73 -37.82
N ALA A 18 5.11 -9.82 -36.50
CA ALA A 18 6.35 -10.03 -35.76
C ALA A 18 6.86 -11.48 -35.84
N ASN A 19 5.97 -12.47 -35.91
CA ASN A 19 6.31 -13.88 -35.73
C ASN A 19 6.01 -14.77 -36.95
N TYR A 20 5.74 -14.23 -38.13
CA TYR A 20 5.33 -15.03 -39.30
C TYR A 20 6.31 -16.16 -39.68
N LEU A 21 7.61 -16.02 -39.34
CA LEU A 21 8.66 -16.99 -39.66
C LEU A 21 8.48 -18.35 -38.97
N VAL A 22 7.73 -18.44 -37.86
CA VAL A 22 7.51 -19.69 -37.13
C VAL A 22 6.39 -20.53 -37.73
N LEU A 23 5.52 -19.91 -38.54
CA LEU A 23 4.38 -20.57 -39.16
C LEU A 23 4.71 -21.03 -40.58
N PRO A 24 4.14 -22.16 -41.05
CA PRO A 24 4.29 -22.58 -42.43
C PRO A 24 3.84 -21.47 -43.40
N PRO A 25 4.49 -21.31 -44.57
CA PRO A 25 4.15 -20.25 -45.52
C PRO A 25 2.68 -20.25 -45.95
N SER A 26 2.06 -21.42 -46.09
CA SER A 26 0.63 -21.57 -46.40
C SER A 26 -0.28 -21.03 -45.29
N ALA A 27 0.09 -21.28 -44.03
CA ALA A 27 -0.62 -20.84 -42.84
C ALA A 27 -0.52 -19.32 -42.63
N VAL A 28 0.61 -18.73 -42.98
CA VAL A 28 0.82 -17.27 -43.00
C VAL A 28 -0.01 -16.63 -44.11
N ALA A 29 0.01 -17.19 -45.32
CA ALA A 29 -0.75 -16.65 -46.45
C ALA A 29 -2.26 -16.60 -46.18
N GLN A 30 -2.82 -17.66 -45.58
CA GLN A 30 -4.23 -17.70 -45.19
C GLN A 30 -4.57 -16.66 -44.11
N ARG A 31 -3.75 -16.54 -43.06
CA ARG A 31 -3.98 -15.59 -41.97
C ARG A 31 -3.79 -14.14 -42.40
N ARG A 32 -2.81 -13.87 -43.27
CA ARG A 32 -2.61 -12.56 -43.89
C ARG A 32 -3.84 -12.14 -44.67
N ALA A 33 -4.37 -13.00 -45.54
CA ALA A 33 -5.58 -12.72 -46.31
C ALA A 33 -6.81 -12.50 -45.40
N PHE A 34 -6.93 -13.29 -44.34
CA PHE A 34 -7.99 -13.12 -43.34
C PHE A 34 -7.90 -11.77 -42.62
N TYR A 35 -6.75 -11.41 -42.05
CA TYR A 35 -6.61 -10.16 -41.29
C TYR A 35 -6.69 -8.92 -42.19
N ALA A 36 -6.09 -8.94 -43.38
CA ALA A 36 -6.23 -7.84 -44.35
C ALA A 36 -7.70 -7.60 -44.72
N ARG A 37 -8.46 -8.67 -44.97
CA ARG A 37 -9.90 -8.58 -45.24
C ARG A 37 -10.68 -8.03 -44.03
N VAL A 38 -10.44 -8.58 -42.84
CA VAL A 38 -11.20 -8.25 -41.62
C VAL A 38 -10.92 -6.81 -41.15
N LEU A 39 -9.68 -6.33 -41.27
CA LEU A 39 -9.30 -4.94 -40.96
C LEU A 39 -9.90 -3.94 -41.94
N ASN A 40 -10.01 -4.30 -43.23
CA ASN A 40 -10.62 -3.45 -44.26
C ASN A 40 -12.16 -3.44 -44.19
N ASP A 41 -12.79 -4.62 -44.10
CA ASP A 41 -14.24 -4.82 -44.13
C ASP A 41 -14.92 -4.50 -42.78
N GLY A 42 -14.15 -4.45 -41.68
CA GLY A 42 -14.66 -4.17 -40.33
C GLY A 42 -15.63 -5.23 -39.80
N THR A 43 -15.58 -6.47 -40.31
CA THR A 43 -16.53 -7.56 -40.01
C THR A 43 -16.50 -8.06 -38.55
N TYR A 44 -15.48 -7.66 -37.79
CA TYR A 44 -15.30 -7.99 -36.38
C TYR A 44 -15.96 -6.97 -35.43
N LEU A 45 -16.56 -5.91 -35.98
CA LEU A 45 -17.23 -4.84 -35.24
C LEU A 45 -18.73 -5.10 -35.13
N ASP A 46 -19.33 -4.68 -34.02
CA ASP A 46 -20.79 -4.64 -33.88
C ASP A 46 -21.41 -3.74 -34.98
N PRO A 47 -22.62 -4.04 -35.49
CA PRO A 47 -23.22 -3.31 -36.61
C PRO A 47 -23.27 -1.79 -36.41
N GLU A 48 -23.54 -1.34 -35.18
CA GLU A 48 -23.57 0.08 -34.81
C GLU A 48 -22.17 0.73 -34.79
N ALA A 49 -21.14 -0.02 -34.39
CA ALA A 49 -19.75 0.45 -34.40
C ALA A 49 -19.18 0.49 -35.82
N LYS A 50 -19.57 -0.47 -36.66
CA LYS A 50 -19.24 -0.49 -38.09
C LYS A 50 -19.85 0.71 -38.81
N GLU A 51 -21.10 1.07 -38.52
CA GLU A 51 -21.76 2.24 -39.12
C GLU A 51 -21.07 3.55 -38.73
N LYS A 52 -20.61 3.70 -37.48
CA LYS A 52 -19.84 4.87 -37.04
C LYS A 52 -18.51 5.02 -37.78
N ILE A 53 -17.76 3.93 -37.94
CA ILE A 53 -16.48 3.93 -38.66
C ILE A 53 -16.67 4.13 -40.17
N GLU A 54 -17.74 3.59 -40.76
CA GLU A 54 -18.07 3.84 -42.18
C GLU A 54 -18.52 5.28 -42.44
N ARG A 55 -19.22 5.92 -41.49
CA ARG A 55 -19.52 7.36 -41.54
C ARG A 55 -18.25 8.20 -41.46
N GLU A 56 -17.28 7.81 -40.63
CA GLU A 56 -15.96 8.46 -40.56
C GLU A 56 -15.15 8.28 -41.86
N LYS A 57 -15.15 7.09 -42.46
CA LYS A 57 -14.46 6.81 -43.74
C LYS A 57 -15.04 7.56 -44.95
N ARG A 58 -16.33 7.91 -44.95
CA ARG A 58 -17.01 8.63 -46.06
C ARG A 58 -16.82 10.15 -46.04
N ARG A 59 -16.03 10.67 -45.09
CA ARG A 59 -15.84 12.10 -44.88
C ARG A 59 -14.92 12.72 -45.95
N LYS A 60 -15.24 13.93 -46.44
CA LYS A 60 -14.43 14.65 -47.43
C LYS A 60 -13.23 15.38 -46.77
N PRO A 61 -12.08 15.54 -47.46
CA PRO A 61 -10.86 16.12 -46.87
C PRO A 61 -10.96 17.59 -46.42
N ASP A 62 -11.92 18.37 -46.93
CA ASP A 62 -12.05 19.81 -46.68
C ASP A 62 -13.00 20.18 -45.51
N GLU A 63 -13.69 19.21 -44.91
CA GLU A 63 -14.47 19.45 -43.69
C GLU A 63 -13.56 19.25 -42.47
N MET A 64 -13.12 20.37 -41.87
CA MET A 64 -12.47 20.38 -40.55
C MET A 64 -13.20 19.41 -39.62
N PRO A 65 -12.49 18.57 -38.83
CA PRO A 65 -13.08 17.78 -37.78
C PRO A 65 -14.07 18.66 -37.03
N GLU A 66 -15.28 18.17 -36.73
CA GLU A 66 -16.00 18.77 -35.63
C GLU A 66 -15.04 18.53 -34.48
N MET A 67 -14.37 19.60 -34.05
CA MET A 67 -13.50 19.56 -32.91
C MET A 67 -14.49 19.29 -31.79
N ASN A 68 -14.78 18.02 -31.56
CA ASN A 68 -15.45 17.59 -30.37
C ASN A 68 -14.43 17.93 -29.32
N ASN A 69 -14.59 19.16 -28.81
CA ASN A 69 -13.67 19.78 -27.90
C ASN A 69 -13.50 18.72 -26.81
N PRO A 70 -12.29 18.26 -26.47
CA PRO A 70 -12.12 17.20 -25.49
C PRO A 70 -12.86 17.49 -24.17
N PHE A 71 -13.16 18.79 -23.94
CA PHE A 71 -13.95 19.41 -22.89
C PHE A 71 -15.48 19.25 -22.97
N ASN A 72 -16.05 18.84 -24.12
CA ASN A 72 -17.50 18.70 -24.31
C ASN A 72 -18.01 17.26 -24.11
N ASP A 73 -17.12 16.25 -24.21
CA ASP A 73 -17.47 14.85 -23.92
C ASP A 73 -17.13 14.51 -22.44
N PRO A 74 -18.13 14.21 -21.59
CA PRO A 74 -17.91 13.92 -20.16
C PRO A 74 -16.92 12.76 -19.94
N ASN A 75 -17.01 11.72 -20.78
CA ASN A 75 -16.15 10.53 -20.66
C ASN A 75 -14.69 10.78 -21.03
N THR A 76 -14.39 11.69 -21.97
CA THR A 76 -13.01 12.05 -22.31
C THR A 76 -12.41 12.98 -21.27
N MET A 77 -13.21 13.87 -20.68
CA MET A 77 -12.81 14.65 -19.51
C MET A 77 -12.54 13.78 -18.29
N ASP A 78 -13.40 12.81 -18.00
CA ASP A 78 -13.22 11.92 -16.86
C ASP A 78 -11.94 11.10 -16.97
N THR A 79 -11.64 10.54 -18.15
CA THR A 79 -10.39 9.79 -18.38
C THR A 79 -9.14 10.69 -18.32
N MET A 80 -9.23 11.93 -18.81
CA MET A 80 -8.15 12.91 -18.72
C MET A 80 -7.93 13.39 -17.27
N ILE A 81 -9.01 13.66 -16.54
CA ILE A 81 -9.00 14.03 -15.12
C ILE A 81 -8.49 12.86 -14.29
N GLU A 82 -8.83 11.62 -14.61
CA GLU A 82 -8.37 10.43 -13.91
C GLU A 82 -6.86 10.20 -14.11
N HIS A 83 -6.35 10.40 -15.34
CA HIS A 83 -4.92 10.33 -15.62
C HIS A 83 -4.16 11.49 -14.96
N ALA A 84 -4.71 12.71 -15.02
CA ALA A 84 -4.16 13.89 -14.35
C ALA A 84 -4.18 13.73 -12.82
N LYS A 85 -5.26 13.18 -12.25
CA LYS A 85 -5.36 12.83 -10.82
C LYS A 85 -4.32 11.78 -10.46
N ARG A 86 -4.15 10.71 -11.24
CA ARG A 86 -3.10 9.71 -10.97
C ARG A 86 -1.69 10.29 -11.02
N SER A 87 -1.38 11.15 -11.98
CA SER A 87 -0.09 11.85 -12.04
C SER A 87 0.09 12.85 -10.89
N ALA A 88 -0.97 13.58 -10.52
CA ALA A 88 -0.96 14.52 -9.42
C ALA A 88 -0.86 13.84 -8.04
N VAL A 89 -1.50 12.68 -7.85
CA VAL A 89 -1.46 11.91 -6.59
C VAL A 89 -0.04 11.45 -6.26
N MET A 90 0.81 11.22 -7.27
CA MET A 90 2.23 10.93 -7.05
C MET A 90 3.07 12.19 -6.83
N MET A 91 2.73 13.32 -7.45
CA MET A 91 3.49 14.58 -7.35
C MET A 91 3.18 15.40 -6.08
N VAL A 92 1.96 15.33 -5.57
CA VAL A 92 1.45 16.15 -4.45
C VAL A 92 2.19 15.86 -3.14
N PRO A 93 2.38 14.60 -2.69
CA PRO A 93 3.10 14.31 -1.46
C PRO A 93 4.52 14.87 -1.50
N GLN A 94 5.21 14.69 -2.62
CA GLN A 94 6.60 15.11 -2.79
C GLN A 94 6.76 16.64 -2.75
N THR A 95 5.82 17.36 -3.36
CA THR A 95 5.79 18.84 -3.37
C THR A 95 5.43 19.40 -2.00
N LEU A 96 4.48 18.77 -1.29
CA LEU A 96 4.09 19.17 0.05
C LEU A 96 5.19 18.89 1.07
N ILE A 97 5.84 17.73 1.02
CA ILE A 97 6.97 17.40 1.89
C ILE A 97 8.13 18.36 1.62
N MET A 98 8.41 18.71 0.36
CA MET A 98 9.40 19.73 0.01
C MET A 98 9.05 21.09 0.66
N GLY A 99 7.79 21.52 0.56
CA GLY A 99 7.31 22.75 1.19
C GLY A 99 7.37 22.69 2.73
N TRP A 100 7.06 21.55 3.31
CA TRP A 100 7.10 21.31 4.75
C TRP A 100 8.54 21.33 5.29
N VAL A 101 9.48 20.67 4.62
CA VAL A 101 10.90 20.68 4.98
C VAL A 101 11.44 22.11 4.88
N ASN A 102 11.11 22.84 3.81
CA ASN A 102 11.54 24.22 3.66
C ASN A 102 10.94 25.12 4.77
N PHE A 103 9.65 24.98 5.09
CA PHE A 103 9.01 25.80 6.13
C PHE A 103 9.57 25.56 7.55
N PHE A 104 9.75 24.30 7.95
CA PHE A 104 10.19 23.95 9.31
C PHE A 104 11.70 23.98 9.49
N PHE A 105 12.47 23.74 8.43
CA PHE A 105 13.90 23.51 8.51
C PHE A 105 14.75 24.48 7.66
N THR A 106 14.31 25.70 7.42
CA THR A 106 15.09 26.72 6.69
C THR A 106 16.15 27.43 7.55
N GLY A 107 17.21 27.93 6.92
CA GLY A 107 18.14 28.89 7.52
C GLY A 107 19.25 28.31 8.40
N PHE A 108 19.48 26.99 8.39
CA PHE A 108 20.59 26.37 9.12
C PHE A 108 21.31 25.28 8.33
N VAL A 109 22.56 25.03 8.70
CA VAL A 109 23.42 23.98 8.15
C VAL A 109 23.13 22.66 8.88
N LEU A 110 22.87 21.58 8.14
CA LEU A 110 22.51 20.29 8.73
C LEU A 110 23.73 19.36 8.88
N ILE A 111 24.48 19.15 7.79
CA ILE A 111 25.55 18.16 7.74
C ILE A 111 26.69 18.61 6.83
N LYS A 112 27.90 18.10 7.09
CA LYS A 112 29.06 18.21 6.20
C LYS A 112 29.28 16.90 5.47
N LEU A 113 29.34 16.94 4.14
CA LEU A 113 29.67 15.77 3.33
C LEU A 113 31.17 15.45 3.41
N PRO A 114 31.56 14.17 3.48
CA PRO A 114 32.94 13.75 3.71
C PRO A 114 33.82 13.78 2.45
N PHE A 115 33.33 14.33 1.34
CA PHE A 115 34.03 14.39 0.05
C PHE A 115 34.00 15.81 -0.55
N PRO A 116 35.06 16.22 -1.27
CA PRO A 116 35.13 17.54 -1.89
C PRO A 116 34.14 17.67 -3.05
N LEU A 117 33.44 18.80 -3.11
CA LEU A 117 32.43 19.11 -4.13
C LEU A 117 32.83 20.37 -4.90
N THR A 118 32.44 20.44 -6.17
CA THR A 118 32.74 21.60 -7.02
C THR A 118 31.75 22.75 -6.76
N GLN A 119 32.21 23.99 -6.98
CA GLN A 119 31.44 25.22 -6.72
C GLN A 119 30.07 25.27 -7.42
N ARG A 120 29.88 24.54 -8.53
CA ARG A 120 28.62 24.48 -9.27
C ARG A 120 27.46 23.88 -8.46
N PHE A 121 27.77 23.01 -7.50
CA PHE A 121 26.75 22.40 -6.63
C PHE A 121 26.29 23.33 -5.50
N LYS A 122 26.99 24.45 -5.26
CA LYS A 122 26.69 25.37 -4.15
C LYS A 122 25.27 25.93 -4.23
N VAL A 123 24.83 26.36 -5.41
CA VAL A 123 23.48 26.92 -5.64
C VAL A 123 22.37 25.90 -5.33
N MET A 124 22.65 24.61 -5.51
CA MET A 124 21.70 23.52 -5.24
C MET A 124 21.76 23.03 -3.79
N LEU A 125 22.97 22.97 -3.19
CA LEU A 125 23.20 22.40 -1.86
C LEU A 125 22.99 23.40 -0.71
N GLN A 126 23.02 24.69 -1.01
CA GLN A 126 22.90 25.78 -0.04
C GLN A 126 21.78 26.76 -0.41
N ARG A 127 20.74 26.28 -1.12
CA ARG A 127 19.63 27.12 -1.61
C ARG A 127 18.95 27.93 -0.52
N ASP A 128 18.92 27.40 0.69
CA ASP A 128 18.23 27.99 1.84
C ASP A 128 19.21 28.62 2.87
N ILE A 129 20.46 28.91 2.48
CA ILE A 129 21.49 29.50 3.36
C ILE A 129 22.20 30.66 2.65
N ASP A 130 22.10 31.87 3.19
CA ASP A 130 22.71 33.08 2.61
C ASP A 130 24.14 33.32 3.13
N THR A 131 25.07 32.44 2.74
CA THR A 131 26.50 32.58 3.09
C THR A 131 27.41 32.40 1.87
N ARG A 132 28.05 33.49 1.44
CA ARG A 132 28.87 33.52 0.20
C ARG A 132 30.19 32.77 0.32
N ASP A 133 30.78 32.71 1.51
CA ASP A 133 32.13 32.17 1.72
C ASP A 133 32.14 30.75 2.32
N MET A 134 30.97 30.17 2.59
CA MET A 134 30.87 28.82 3.15
C MET A 134 31.30 27.76 2.13
N ASP A 135 32.08 26.79 2.59
CA ASP A 135 32.51 25.65 1.78
C ASP A 135 31.31 24.82 1.28
N VAL A 136 31.41 24.28 0.06
CA VAL A 136 30.35 23.56 -0.65
C VAL A 136 30.00 22.24 0.01
N SER A 137 30.91 21.70 0.84
CA SER A 137 30.69 20.47 1.60
C SER A 137 29.57 20.58 2.65
N TRP A 138 29.20 21.80 3.05
CA TRP A 138 28.11 22.05 3.99
C TRP A 138 26.76 22.11 3.28
N VAL A 139 25.81 21.31 3.77
CA VAL A 139 24.52 21.06 3.10
C VAL A 139 23.36 21.54 3.95
N SER A 140 22.40 22.21 3.31
CA SER A 140 21.13 22.63 3.91
C SER A 140 20.15 21.45 4.09
N SER A 141 19.12 21.62 4.91
CA SER A 141 18.08 20.61 5.14
C SER A 141 17.33 20.21 3.85
N LEU A 142 16.99 21.17 2.99
CA LEU A 142 16.28 20.94 1.73
C LEU A 142 17.15 20.15 0.74
N SER A 143 18.43 20.48 0.68
CA SER A 143 19.37 19.77 -0.18
C SER A 143 19.66 18.36 0.31
N TRP A 144 19.68 18.14 1.63
CA TRP A 144 19.76 16.80 2.22
C TRP A 144 18.52 15.96 1.89
N TYR A 145 17.33 16.58 1.90
CA TYR A 145 16.09 15.92 1.47
C TYR A 145 16.18 15.44 0.02
N PHE A 146 16.60 16.30 -0.93
CA PHE A 146 16.79 15.90 -2.32
C PHE A 146 17.82 14.78 -2.47
N LEU A 147 18.93 14.83 -1.72
CA LEU A 147 19.94 13.78 -1.77
C LEU A 147 19.38 12.42 -1.32
N ASN A 148 18.57 12.38 -0.26
CA ASN A 148 17.91 11.15 0.19
C ASN A 148 16.84 10.68 -0.80
N LEU A 149 16.06 11.59 -1.38
CA LEU A 149 15.05 11.23 -2.38
C LEU A 149 15.66 10.44 -3.54
N TYR A 150 16.81 10.90 -4.06
CA TYR A 150 17.47 10.22 -5.18
C TYR A 150 18.34 9.03 -4.74
N GLY A 151 18.98 9.13 -3.58
CA GLY A 151 19.89 8.09 -3.08
C GLY A 151 19.18 6.82 -2.62
N LEU A 152 17.90 6.90 -2.26
CA LEU A 152 17.14 5.77 -1.73
C LEU A 152 16.49 4.89 -2.81
N ASP A 153 16.43 5.33 -4.08
CA ASP A 153 15.81 4.54 -5.17
C ASP A 153 16.44 3.13 -5.31
N ALA A 154 17.78 3.05 -5.24
CA ALA A 154 18.47 1.76 -5.28
C ALA A 154 18.07 0.83 -4.13
N ILE A 155 17.81 1.40 -2.95
CA ILE A 155 17.34 0.65 -1.77
C ILE A 155 15.89 0.21 -1.97
N TYR A 156 15.03 1.09 -2.48
CA TYR A 156 13.64 0.76 -2.77
C TYR A 156 13.50 -0.33 -3.82
N ARG A 157 14.34 -0.32 -4.87
CA ARG A 157 14.37 -1.40 -5.87
C ARG A 157 14.79 -2.73 -5.29
N LEU A 158 15.73 -2.74 -4.34
CA LEU A 158 16.17 -3.95 -3.67
C LEU A 158 15.10 -4.51 -2.72
N LEU A 159 14.34 -3.63 -2.06
CA LEU A 159 13.33 -4.02 -1.07
C LEU A 159 11.96 -4.34 -1.68
N LEU A 160 11.55 -3.59 -2.71
CA LEU A 160 10.19 -3.61 -3.29
C LEU A 160 10.16 -4.08 -4.76
N GLY A 161 11.33 -4.33 -5.38
CA GLY A 161 11.45 -4.71 -6.78
C GLY A 161 11.38 -3.53 -7.76
N ASN A 162 11.51 -3.83 -9.06
CA ASN A 162 11.68 -2.83 -10.13
C ASN A 162 10.42 -2.02 -10.48
N ASN A 163 9.23 -2.49 -10.13
CA ASN A 163 7.96 -1.81 -10.40
C ASN A 163 7.36 -1.23 -9.11
N ASN A 164 8.15 -0.47 -8.36
CA ASN A 164 7.70 0.10 -7.10
C ASN A 164 7.15 1.53 -7.28
N ALA A 165 6.26 1.93 -6.39
CA ALA A 165 5.64 3.26 -6.37
C ALA A 165 6.56 4.36 -5.80
N ALA A 166 7.77 4.01 -5.35
CA ALA A 166 8.73 4.91 -4.71
C ALA A 166 9.85 5.36 -5.68
N ASP A 167 9.69 5.14 -6.98
CA ASP A 167 10.65 5.52 -8.01
C ASP A 167 10.62 7.04 -8.27
N GLY A 168 11.51 7.76 -7.57
CA GLY A 168 11.65 9.21 -7.68
C GLY A 168 12.11 9.73 -9.06
N SER A 169 12.49 8.86 -9.99
CA SER A 169 12.83 9.25 -11.37
C SER A 169 11.60 9.64 -12.20
N ARG A 170 10.44 9.02 -11.92
CA ARG A 170 9.15 9.34 -12.56
C ARG A 170 8.63 10.71 -12.12
N ASP A 171 8.92 11.10 -10.88
CA ASP A 171 8.48 12.37 -10.30
C ASP A 171 9.16 13.59 -10.93
N MET A 172 10.43 13.45 -11.37
CA MET A 172 11.14 14.52 -12.09
C MET A 172 10.69 14.67 -13.55
N ALA A 173 10.33 13.58 -14.22
CA ALA A 173 9.73 13.64 -15.56
C ALA A 173 8.36 14.33 -15.55
N ALA A 174 7.61 14.21 -14.44
CA ALA A 174 6.36 14.93 -14.21
C ALA A 174 6.57 16.41 -13.84
N MET A 175 7.71 16.78 -13.23
CA MET A 175 8.03 18.16 -12.84
C MET A 175 8.51 19.06 -13.99
N ASN A 176 8.83 18.51 -15.17
CA ASN A 176 9.19 19.31 -16.35
C ASN A 176 8.22 19.05 -17.53
N PRO A 177 7.07 19.77 -17.58
CA PRO A 177 6.05 19.57 -18.61
C PRO A 177 6.58 19.76 -20.05
N ALA A 178 7.68 20.50 -20.22
CA ALA A 178 8.24 20.85 -21.52
C ALA A 178 8.86 19.66 -22.28
N MET A 179 9.30 18.60 -21.60
CA MET A 179 9.84 17.39 -22.27
C MET A 179 8.76 16.40 -22.70
N MET A 180 7.54 16.48 -22.15
CA MET A 180 6.42 15.60 -22.54
C MET A 180 5.63 16.12 -23.75
N MET A 181 5.88 17.37 -24.19
CA MET A 181 5.21 17.98 -25.34
C MET A 181 5.79 17.56 -26.70
N GLY A 182 6.82 16.71 -26.71
CA GLY A 182 7.57 16.36 -27.92
C GLY A 182 7.02 15.21 -28.76
N ASP A 183 6.19 14.31 -28.20
CA ASP A 183 5.86 13.08 -28.94
C ASP A 183 4.45 12.50 -28.71
N GLN A 184 3.59 13.15 -27.94
CA GLN A 184 2.18 12.76 -27.82
C GLN A 184 1.35 13.88 -27.19
N MET A 185 0.65 14.65 -28.04
CA MET A 185 -0.38 15.59 -27.58
C MET A 185 -1.53 14.80 -26.93
N PRO A 186 -1.84 15.00 -25.63
CA PRO A 186 -2.92 14.28 -24.96
C PRO A 186 -4.26 14.80 -25.45
N GLY A 187 -5.10 13.94 -26.03
CA GLY A 187 -6.46 14.28 -26.45
C GLY A 187 -6.75 14.11 -27.94
N GLN A 188 -5.78 13.71 -28.75
CA GLN A 188 -6.11 13.25 -30.11
C GLN A 188 -6.69 11.84 -30.00
N ALA A 189 -8.01 11.71 -30.20
CA ALA A 189 -8.66 10.42 -30.34
C ALA A 189 -7.89 9.61 -31.38
N VAL A 190 -7.38 8.44 -30.97
CA VAL A 190 -6.61 7.58 -31.87
C VAL A 190 -7.55 7.15 -33.00
N ASP A 191 -7.28 7.65 -34.21
CA ASP A 191 -8.05 7.30 -35.39
C ASP A 191 -7.82 5.81 -35.73
N HIS A 192 -8.73 4.97 -35.25
CA HIS A 192 -8.68 3.53 -35.45
C HIS A 192 -8.80 3.14 -36.92
N ALA A 193 -9.51 3.92 -37.75
CA ALA A 193 -9.63 3.64 -39.17
C ALA A 193 -8.27 3.80 -39.88
N LYS A 194 -7.54 4.86 -39.53
CA LYS A 194 -6.17 5.08 -40.04
C LYS A 194 -5.20 4.01 -39.55
N LEU A 195 -5.30 3.59 -38.28
CA LEU A 195 -4.48 2.49 -37.76
C LEU A 195 -4.78 1.15 -38.43
N HIS A 196 -6.05 0.84 -38.73
CA HIS A 196 -6.42 -0.41 -39.41
C HIS A 196 -5.93 -0.46 -40.86
N ALA A 197 -6.01 0.67 -41.57
CA ALA A 197 -5.46 0.79 -42.91
C ALA A 197 -3.93 0.62 -42.87
N ALA A 198 -3.25 1.32 -41.96
CA ALA A 198 -1.80 1.22 -41.81
C ALA A 198 -1.32 -0.20 -41.43
N GLU A 199 -2.03 -0.90 -40.54
CA GLU A 199 -1.67 -2.28 -40.20
C GLU A 199 -2.02 -3.24 -41.35
N SER A 200 -3.11 -3.04 -42.08
CA SER A 200 -3.42 -3.80 -43.30
C SER A 200 -2.31 -3.69 -44.34
N ASP A 201 -1.86 -2.47 -44.65
CA ASP A 201 -0.77 -2.24 -45.60
C ASP A 201 0.55 -2.86 -45.09
N SER A 202 0.80 -2.78 -43.78
CA SER A 202 1.96 -3.41 -43.14
C SER A 202 1.93 -4.95 -43.21
N LEU A 203 0.74 -5.56 -43.17
CA LEU A 203 0.57 -7.00 -43.33
C LEU A 203 0.85 -7.46 -44.77
N GLU A 204 0.54 -6.62 -45.78
CA GLU A 204 0.84 -6.91 -47.18
C GLU A 204 2.35 -6.93 -47.46
N LEU A 205 3.10 -6.11 -46.73
CA LEU A 205 4.56 -6.03 -46.78
C LEU A 205 5.27 -7.20 -46.07
N ILE A 206 4.55 -8.07 -45.35
CA ILE A 206 5.13 -9.27 -44.75
C ILE A 206 5.70 -10.18 -45.84
N GLY A 207 7.02 -10.38 -45.79
CA GLY A 207 7.77 -11.16 -46.77
C GLY A 207 8.17 -10.39 -48.04
N ALA A 208 7.73 -9.14 -48.24
CA ALA A 208 8.10 -8.33 -49.40
C ALA A 208 9.57 -7.85 -49.36
N ALA A 209 10.13 -7.66 -48.16
CA ALA A 209 11.56 -7.38 -47.96
C ALA A 209 12.47 -8.62 -48.23
N SER A 210 11.90 -9.78 -48.55
CA SER A 210 12.63 -10.98 -48.96
C SER A 210 13.05 -10.89 -50.44
N GLN A 211 13.77 -9.84 -50.83
CA GLN A 211 14.45 -9.81 -52.14
C GLN A 211 15.62 -10.81 -52.20
N ASN A 212 16.03 -11.38 -51.07
CA ASN A 212 16.84 -12.59 -51.05
C ASN A 212 15.92 -13.82 -51.08
N LYS A 213 16.16 -14.72 -52.03
CA LYS A 213 15.41 -15.95 -52.36
C LYS A 213 15.16 -16.96 -51.22
N HIS A 214 15.52 -16.64 -49.97
CA HIS A 214 15.34 -17.49 -48.81
C HIS A 214 14.93 -16.68 -47.57
N VAL A 215 13.69 -16.21 -47.50
CA VAL A 215 13.00 -16.19 -46.20
C VAL A 215 12.59 -17.62 -45.91
N ARG A 216 13.45 -18.30 -45.13
CA ARG A 216 13.33 -19.70 -44.76
C ARG A 216 12.35 -19.78 -43.61
N TRP A 217 11.24 -20.50 -43.80
CA TRP A 217 10.38 -20.86 -42.68
C TRP A 217 11.28 -21.56 -41.65
N VAL A 218 11.13 -21.25 -40.36
CA VAL A 218 12.02 -21.81 -39.34
C VAL A 218 11.95 -23.34 -39.36
N GLY A 219 10.86 -23.96 -39.82
CA GLY A 219 10.77 -25.41 -40.00
C GLY A 219 11.57 -25.99 -41.19
N ASP A 220 11.99 -25.20 -42.18
CA ASP A 220 12.69 -25.72 -43.35
C ASP A 220 14.08 -26.25 -42.95
N GLY A 221 14.33 -27.56 -43.15
CA GLY A 221 15.57 -28.25 -42.77
C GLY A 221 15.78 -28.29 -41.26
N VAL A 222 14.68 -28.36 -40.49
CA VAL A 222 14.75 -28.65 -39.06
C VAL A 222 15.30 -30.04 -38.81
N GLU A 223 14.99 -30.99 -39.68
CA GLU A 223 15.47 -32.37 -39.65
C GLU A 223 17.01 -32.39 -39.72
N ASP A 224 17.60 -31.71 -40.69
CA ASP A 224 19.06 -31.63 -40.83
C ASP A 224 19.73 -30.95 -39.63
N ARG A 225 19.11 -29.89 -39.08
CA ARG A 225 19.64 -29.18 -37.91
C ARG A 225 19.57 -30.04 -36.65
N VAL A 226 18.48 -30.77 -36.46
CA VAL A 226 18.29 -31.68 -35.33
C VAL A 226 19.25 -32.88 -35.46
N LEU A 227 19.37 -33.46 -36.65
CA LEU A 227 20.32 -34.54 -36.93
C LEU A 227 21.78 -34.08 -36.71
N ALA A 228 22.15 -32.87 -37.15
CA ALA A 228 23.48 -32.31 -36.88
C ALA A 228 23.71 -32.04 -35.38
N MET A 229 22.69 -31.56 -34.66
CA MET A 229 22.75 -31.32 -33.21
C MET A 229 23.03 -32.62 -32.45
N TYR A 230 22.30 -33.70 -32.75
CA TYR A 230 22.50 -35.00 -32.08
C TYR A 230 23.72 -35.77 -32.60
N ALA A 231 24.10 -35.63 -33.87
CA ALA A 231 25.36 -36.17 -34.39
C ALA A 231 26.59 -35.49 -33.76
N SER A 232 26.49 -34.20 -33.40
CA SER A 232 27.53 -33.49 -32.65
C SER A 232 27.58 -33.89 -31.17
N ALA A 233 26.48 -34.38 -30.60
CA ALA A 233 26.40 -34.85 -29.22
C ALA A 233 27.12 -36.20 -29.01
N ASP A 234 27.13 -37.09 -30.02
CA ASP A 234 27.94 -38.32 -30.02
C ASP A 234 29.46 -38.05 -30.02
N GLY A 235 29.88 -36.88 -30.54
CA GLY A 235 31.26 -36.40 -30.44
C GLY A 235 31.68 -36.04 -29.02
N MET A 236 30.76 -35.52 -28.19
CA MET A 236 31.04 -35.23 -26.77
C MET A 236 31.12 -36.50 -25.91
N ALA A 237 30.32 -37.53 -26.23
CA ALA A 237 30.39 -38.82 -25.53
C ALA A 237 31.76 -39.50 -25.76
N THR A 238 32.27 -39.45 -26.98
CA THR A 238 33.56 -40.05 -27.34
C THR A 238 34.75 -39.34 -26.68
N GLN A 239 34.69 -38.01 -26.52
CA GLN A 239 35.77 -37.23 -25.89
C GLN A 239 35.79 -37.37 -24.35
N TYR A 240 34.63 -37.59 -23.73
CA TYR A 240 34.51 -37.90 -22.30
C TYR A 240 34.96 -39.33 -21.96
N ILE A 241 34.70 -40.31 -22.84
CA ILE A 241 35.15 -41.70 -22.64
C ILE A 241 36.68 -41.81 -22.75
N ALA A 242 37.31 -41.11 -23.70
CA ALA A 242 38.77 -41.10 -23.84
C ALA A 242 39.49 -40.47 -22.63
N THR A 243 38.92 -39.42 -22.03
CA THR A 243 39.47 -38.80 -20.81
C THR A 243 39.18 -39.61 -19.54
N PHE A 244 38.11 -40.41 -19.52
CA PHE A 244 37.80 -41.33 -18.42
C PHE A 244 38.69 -42.58 -18.44
N GLU A 245 38.96 -43.16 -19.61
CA GLU A 245 39.90 -44.28 -19.79
C GLU A 245 41.34 -43.90 -19.36
N LEU A 246 41.82 -42.70 -19.72
CA LEU A 246 43.11 -42.17 -19.26
C LEU A 246 43.16 -41.94 -17.74
N ARG A 247 42.05 -41.50 -17.12
CA ARG A 247 41.94 -41.38 -15.66
C ARG A 247 41.83 -42.73 -14.94
N GLN A 248 41.25 -43.74 -15.58
CA GLN A 248 41.22 -45.10 -15.03
C GLN A 248 42.57 -45.80 -15.12
N ALA A 249 43.34 -45.58 -16.18
CA ALA A 249 44.72 -46.08 -16.30
C ALA A 249 45.62 -45.52 -15.18
N ALA A 250 45.47 -44.23 -14.84
CA ALA A 250 46.19 -43.60 -13.73
C ALA A 250 45.76 -44.07 -12.34
N LYS A 251 44.55 -44.64 -12.19
CA LYS A 251 44.06 -45.20 -10.92
C LYS A 251 44.41 -46.68 -10.72
N ARG A 252 44.86 -47.39 -11.75
CA ARG A 252 45.27 -48.81 -11.66
C ARG A 252 46.65 -49.04 -11.02
N THR A 253 47.40 -47.98 -10.72
CA THR A 253 48.71 -48.03 -10.03
C THR A 253 48.65 -47.79 -8.52
N ALA A 254 47.48 -47.55 -7.93
CA ALA A 254 47.35 -47.36 -6.48
C ALA A 254 46.46 -48.45 -5.84
N ALA A 255 47.04 -49.19 -4.90
CA ALA A 255 46.54 -50.44 -4.33
C ALA A 255 45.30 -50.32 -3.41
N LYS A 256 44.56 -51.44 -3.33
CA LYS A 256 43.46 -51.88 -2.43
C LYS A 256 43.94 -52.10 -0.97
N PRO A 257 43.11 -52.58 0.01
CA PRO A 257 41.65 -52.49 0.24
C PRO A 257 41.24 -52.29 1.74
N SER A 258 39.96 -51.97 2.03
CA SER A 258 39.07 -52.80 2.88
C SER A 258 37.68 -52.17 3.10
N SER A 259 36.66 -53.01 2.99
CA SER A 259 35.25 -52.87 3.41
C SER A 259 34.94 -54.10 4.31
N PRO A 260 33.76 -54.34 4.95
CA PRO A 260 32.40 -53.94 4.54
C PRO A 260 31.38 -53.69 5.69
N HIS A 261 30.15 -53.29 5.35
CA HIS A 261 28.90 -54.02 5.62
C HIS A 261 27.65 -53.13 5.39
N LEU A 262 26.66 -53.69 4.69
CA LEU A 262 25.29 -53.22 4.40
C LEU A 262 24.33 -54.30 4.95
N PRO A 263 23.06 -54.02 5.34
CA PRO A 263 21.93 -53.83 4.38
C PRO A 263 20.75 -52.97 4.97
N PRO A 264 19.46 -53.03 4.50
CA PRO A 264 18.82 -52.89 3.18
C PRO A 264 17.78 -51.70 3.14
N PRO A 265 17.01 -51.45 2.03
CA PRO A 265 16.28 -50.19 1.81
C PRO A 265 14.78 -50.24 2.19
N LEU A 266 14.21 -49.07 2.51
CA LEU A 266 12.78 -48.86 2.79
C LEU A 266 12.17 -47.78 1.87
N GLY A 267 11.15 -48.20 1.12
CA GLY A 267 9.87 -47.49 0.89
C GLY A 267 9.87 -46.07 0.32
N THR A 268 9.61 -45.96 -0.98
CA THR A 268 9.08 -44.76 -1.64
C THR A 268 7.63 -44.53 -1.27
N THR A 269 7.30 -43.37 -0.68
CA THR A 269 5.93 -42.85 -0.53
C THR A 269 5.76 -41.62 -1.42
N GLN A 270 4.74 -41.68 -2.26
CA GLN A 270 4.30 -40.67 -3.22
C GLN A 270 3.62 -39.49 -2.52
N TRP A 271 3.84 -38.28 -3.03
CA TRP A 271 3.04 -37.08 -2.74
C TRP A 271 1.86 -37.01 -3.73
N PRO A 272 0.67 -36.51 -3.34
CA PRO A 272 -0.51 -36.54 -4.20
C PRO A 272 -0.49 -35.44 -5.27
N ASP A 273 -1.05 -35.80 -6.43
CA ASP A 273 -1.28 -35.00 -7.63
C ASP A 273 -2.03 -33.70 -7.36
N SER A 274 -1.56 -32.62 -7.98
CA SER A 274 -2.33 -31.39 -8.18
C SER A 274 -2.97 -31.44 -9.56
N THR A 275 -4.29 -31.36 -9.62
CA THR A 275 -5.08 -31.22 -10.85
C THR A 275 -4.90 -29.82 -11.46
N PRO A 276 -4.85 -29.66 -12.79
CA PRO A 276 -4.80 -28.35 -13.42
C PRO A 276 -6.21 -27.74 -13.53
N GLU A 277 -6.41 -26.56 -12.94
CA GLU A 277 -7.62 -25.75 -13.09
C GLU A 277 -7.71 -25.12 -14.50
N ASP A 278 -8.94 -25.15 -15.04
CA ASP A 278 -9.38 -24.63 -16.34
C ASP A 278 -9.44 -23.09 -16.33
N PRO A 279 -8.67 -22.38 -17.19
CA PRO A 279 -8.67 -20.92 -17.23
C PRO A 279 -9.73 -20.42 -18.22
N SER A 280 -11.01 -20.62 -17.93
CA SER A 280 -12.08 -20.13 -18.81
C SER A 280 -13.37 -19.68 -18.11
N LEU A 281 -13.31 -19.11 -16.90
CA LEU A 281 -14.39 -18.28 -16.37
C LEU A 281 -13.86 -17.16 -15.47
N HIS A 282 -13.83 -15.93 -16.00
CA HIS A 282 -14.31 -14.69 -15.38
C HIS A 282 -13.62 -13.46 -16.02
N PRO A 283 -14.38 -12.47 -16.54
CA PRO A 283 -13.84 -11.23 -17.08
C PRO A 283 -13.58 -10.20 -15.95
N SER A 284 -12.39 -9.61 -15.99
CA SER A 284 -12.05 -8.24 -15.55
C SER A 284 -12.86 -7.59 -14.41
N ALA A 285 -12.26 -7.51 -13.22
CA ALA A 285 -12.48 -6.41 -12.27
C ALA A 285 -11.15 -6.05 -11.60
N GLY A 286 -10.40 -5.13 -12.23
CA GLY A 286 -9.24 -4.49 -11.62
C GLY A 286 -9.70 -3.41 -10.64
N PHE A 287 -10.14 -3.83 -9.46
CA PHE A 287 -10.18 -3.01 -8.25
C PHE A 287 -9.21 -3.67 -7.28
N LEU A 288 -8.41 -2.86 -6.58
CA LEU A 288 -7.35 -3.32 -5.66
C LEU A 288 -7.86 -4.43 -4.72
N ASP A 289 -7.42 -5.67 -4.96
CA ASP A 289 -7.62 -6.80 -4.06
C ASP A 289 -6.73 -6.60 -2.83
N MET A 290 -7.25 -5.83 -1.87
CA MET A 290 -6.60 -5.49 -0.60
C MET A 290 -7.18 -6.31 0.57
N SER A 291 -7.99 -7.34 0.28
CA SER A 291 -8.33 -8.37 1.25
C SER A 291 -7.31 -9.50 1.19
N TRP A 292 -6.77 -9.90 2.35
CA TRP A 292 -5.93 -11.11 2.48
C TRP A 292 -6.69 -12.41 2.16
N LEU A 293 -8.00 -12.32 1.93
CA LEU A 293 -8.84 -13.39 1.44
C LEU A 293 -9.15 -13.14 -0.05
N LYS A 294 -8.75 -14.07 -0.93
CA LYS A 294 -9.32 -14.12 -2.28
C LYS A 294 -10.82 -14.33 -2.16
N GLN A 295 -11.62 -13.56 -2.91
CA GLN A 295 -13.08 -13.64 -2.94
C GLN A 295 -13.55 -14.97 -3.55
N THR A 296 -13.42 -16.07 -2.80
CA THR A 296 -13.81 -17.43 -3.22
C THR A 296 -15.16 -17.86 -2.65
N GLU A 297 -15.76 -17.07 -1.75
CA GLU A 297 -17.06 -17.36 -1.15
C GLU A 297 -18.16 -16.40 -1.60
N SER A 298 -19.37 -16.94 -1.79
CA SER A 298 -20.58 -16.16 -1.99
C SER A 298 -20.97 -15.44 -0.70
N ILE A 299 -20.86 -14.10 -0.69
CA ILE A 299 -21.30 -13.27 0.44
C ILE A 299 -22.84 -13.20 0.41
N PRO A 300 -23.54 -13.48 1.51
CA PRO A 300 -24.98 -13.29 1.59
C PRO A 300 -25.36 -11.84 1.25
N GLU A 301 -26.45 -11.64 0.50
CA GLU A 301 -26.95 -10.30 0.21
C GLU A 301 -27.45 -9.66 1.52
N GLY A 302 -26.80 -8.58 1.92
CA GLY A 302 -27.12 -7.83 3.13
C GLY A 302 -27.91 -6.55 2.85
N TYR A 303 -28.52 -6.00 3.89
CA TYR A 303 -29.40 -4.83 3.78
C TYR A 303 -28.73 -3.59 3.13
N TRP A 304 -27.44 -3.37 3.38
CA TRP A 304 -26.70 -2.18 2.94
C TRP A 304 -26.13 -2.27 1.51
N GLY A 305 -26.38 -3.37 0.80
CA GLY A 305 -25.89 -3.61 -0.56
C GLY A 305 -24.47 -4.23 -0.60
N PRO A 306 -23.74 -4.08 -1.72
CA PRO A 306 -22.46 -4.76 -1.92
C PRO A 306 -21.39 -4.26 -0.95
N VAL A 307 -20.63 -5.22 -0.40
CA VAL A 307 -19.55 -5.02 0.57
C VAL A 307 -18.28 -4.57 -0.15
N THR A 308 -17.59 -3.54 0.37
CA THR A 308 -16.38 -2.99 -0.28
C THR A 308 -15.07 -3.56 0.27
N LEU A 309 -15.05 -4.11 1.49
CA LEU A 309 -13.85 -4.69 2.10
C LEU A 309 -14.20 -5.91 2.99
N LEU A 310 -13.33 -6.92 2.99
CA LEU A 310 -13.58 -8.21 3.64
C LEU A 310 -12.56 -8.52 4.72
N TRP A 311 -12.99 -8.40 5.98
CA TRP A 311 -12.28 -8.95 7.15
C TRP A 311 -12.59 -10.44 7.33
N CYS A 312 -11.93 -11.08 8.30
CA CYS A 312 -11.98 -12.53 8.49
C CYS A 312 -13.32 -13.08 9.05
N GLU A 313 -14.14 -12.22 9.64
CA GLU A 313 -15.40 -12.61 10.27
C GLU A 313 -16.46 -12.96 9.21
N LYS A 314 -17.41 -13.85 9.54
CA LYS A 314 -18.48 -14.20 8.60
C LYS A 314 -19.49 -13.04 8.49
N LYS A 315 -19.85 -12.69 7.26
CA LYS A 315 -20.73 -11.56 6.97
C LYS A 315 -22.19 -11.94 7.13
N TYR A 316 -22.95 -11.11 7.86
CA TYR A 316 -24.39 -11.27 8.09
C TYR A 316 -24.79 -12.59 8.76
N GLU A 317 -23.88 -13.24 9.50
CA GLU A 317 -24.13 -14.51 10.19
C GLU A 317 -25.24 -14.38 11.26
N TRP A 318 -25.27 -13.25 11.96
CA TRP A 318 -26.15 -13.01 13.10
C TRP A 318 -27.41 -12.20 12.75
N SER A 319 -27.34 -11.36 11.73
CA SER A 319 -28.42 -10.46 11.33
C SER A 319 -28.23 -10.02 9.88
N HIS A 320 -29.34 -9.87 9.14
CA HIS A 320 -29.34 -9.30 7.80
C HIS A 320 -28.96 -7.80 7.76
N TYR A 321 -29.09 -7.10 8.89
CA TYR A 321 -28.83 -5.65 9.00
C TYR A 321 -27.41 -5.30 9.44
N ILE A 322 -26.69 -6.25 10.05
CA ILE A 322 -25.39 -6.03 10.68
C ILE A 322 -24.40 -7.04 10.13
N ALA A 323 -23.41 -6.56 9.38
CA ALA A 323 -22.47 -7.42 8.70
C ALA A 323 -21.55 -8.19 9.66
N GLU A 324 -21.07 -7.57 10.75
CA GLU A 324 -20.13 -8.17 11.71
C GLU A 324 -20.54 -7.93 13.19
N PRO A 325 -20.14 -8.78 14.14
CA PRO A 325 -20.43 -8.62 15.57
C PRO A 325 -20.12 -7.23 16.15
N LEU A 326 -20.97 -6.76 17.07
CA LEU A 326 -20.94 -5.41 17.65
C LEU A 326 -19.98 -5.26 18.85
N THR A 327 -18.74 -5.73 18.72
CA THR A 327 -17.68 -5.58 19.75
C THR A 327 -17.38 -4.11 20.09
N ASN A 328 -17.68 -3.21 19.16
CA ASN A 328 -17.48 -1.76 19.30
C ASN A 328 -18.30 -1.10 20.43
N ILE A 329 -19.44 -1.68 20.81
CA ILE A 329 -20.30 -1.13 21.88
C ILE A 329 -19.53 -0.99 23.21
N PHE A 330 -18.62 -1.92 23.48
CA PHE A 330 -17.85 -1.92 24.72
C PHE A 330 -17.06 -0.63 24.92
N PHE A 331 -16.26 -0.23 23.93
CA PHE A 331 -15.38 0.92 24.12
C PHE A 331 -16.09 2.27 23.88
N VAL A 332 -17.22 2.28 23.16
CA VAL A 332 -18.17 3.42 23.21
C VAL A 332 -18.70 3.61 24.63
N GLY A 333 -19.12 2.53 25.30
CA GLY A 333 -19.56 2.55 26.69
C GLY A 333 -18.46 3.01 27.64
N ALA A 334 -17.23 2.53 27.47
CA ALA A 334 -16.07 2.98 28.24
C ALA A 334 -15.77 4.47 28.05
N ALA A 335 -15.90 4.98 26.81
CA ALA A 335 -15.72 6.39 26.50
C ALA A 335 -16.79 7.27 27.17
N ILE A 336 -18.06 6.88 27.10
CA ILE A 336 -19.17 7.57 27.76
C ILE A 336 -18.97 7.57 29.28
N TYR A 337 -18.58 6.43 29.84
CA TYR A 337 -18.27 6.33 31.27
C TYR A 337 -17.12 7.27 31.67
N GLY A 338 -16.03 7.30 30.89
CA GLY A 338 -14.92 8.23 31.12
C GLY A 338 -15.37 9.70 31.11
N ALA A 339 -16.14 10.12 30.10
CA ALA A 339 -16.69 11.47 30.01
C ALA A 339 -17.64 11.80 31.19
N TYR A 340 -18.45 10.83 31.62
CA TYR A 340 -19.27 10.95 32.82
C TYR A 340 -18.42 11.16 34.08
N ARG A 341 -17.31 10.42 34.25
CA ARG A 341 -16.41 10.60 35.39
C ARG A 341 -15.70 11.96 35.36
N VAL A 342 -15.27 12.45 34.20
CA VAL A 342 -14.74 13.82 34.04
C VAL A 342 -15.73 14.85 34.55
N HIS A 343 -17.02 14.67 34.27
CA HIS A 343 -18.08 15.54 34.77
C HIS A 343 -18.27 15.45 36.28
N THR A 344 -18.50 14.25 36.79
CA THR A 344 -18.83 14.05 38.21
C THR A 344 -17.69 14.40 39.14
N GLU A 345 -16.45 14.11 38.73
CA GLU A 345 -15.23 14.36 39.51
C GLU A 345 -14.65 15.77 39.27
N LYS A 346 -15.32 16.58 38.43
CA LYS A 346 -14.89 17.94 38.09
C LYS A 346 -13.42 17.99 37.65
N LEU A 347 -13.05 17.08 36.75
CA LEU A 347 -11.70 17.02 36.18
C LEU A 347 -11.52 18.08 35.09
N LEU A 348 -10.30 18.21 34.59
CA LEU A 348 -9.95 19.18 33.54
C LEU A 348 -10.79 18.95 32.28
N ARG A 349 -11.41 20.03 31.78
CA ARG A 349 -12.33 19.97 30.63
C ARG A 349 -11.72 19.40 29.35
N THR A 350 -10.39 19.44 29.24
CA THR A 350 -9.67 18.87 28.09
C THR A 350 -9.95 17.38 27.92
N PHE A 351 -10.28 16.66 28.99
CA PHE A 351 -10.55 15.22 28.94
C PHE A 351 -11.93 14.86 28.40
N TYR A 352 -12.88 15.80 28.35
CA TYR A 352 -14.07 15.61 27.53
C TYR A 352 -13.70 15.39 26.07
N GLY A 353 -12.73 16.14 25.53
CA GLY A 353 -12.25 15.96 24.17
C GLY A 353 -11.61 14.60 23.94
N ALA A 354 -10.84 14.09 24.91
CA ALA A 354 -10.17 12.79 24.81
C ALA A 354 -11.19 11.64 24.76
N PHE A 355 -12.15 11.62 25.69
CA PHE A 355 -13.20 10.59 25.71
C PHE A 355 -14.21 10.76 24.56
N THR A 356 -14.50 11.99 24.12
CA THR A 356 -15.30 12.21 22.91
C THR A 356 -14.59 11.65 21.69
N GLY A 357 -13.28 11.86 21.56
CA GLY A 357 -12.48 11.26 20.48
C GLY A 357 -12.57 9.73 20.48
N LEU A 358 -12.43 9.09 21.65
CA LEU A 358 -12.58 7.63 21.78
C LEU A 358 -14.00 7.16 21.41
N ALA A 359 -15.04 7.90 21.81
CA ALA A 359 -16.42 7.59 21.46
C ALA A 359 -16.67 7.71 19.95
N VAL A 360 -16.13 8.74 19.30
CA VAL A 360 -16.26 8.96 17.85
C VAL A 360 -15.59 7.83 17.07
N VAL A 361 -14.40 7.38 17.48
CA VAL A 361 -13.76 6.18 16.91
C VAL A 361 -14.69 4.97 17.02
N GLY A 362 -15.31 4.76 18.18
CA GLY A 362 -16.17 3.59 18.39
C GLY A 362 -17.49 3.62 17.65
N ILE A 363 -18.09 4.79 17.50
CA ILE A 363 -19.28 4.98 16.67
C ILE A 363 -18.91 4.78 15.18
N GLY A 364 -17.77 5.32 14.74
CA GLY A 364 -17.24 5.12 13.40
C GLY A 364 -17.04 3.64 13.07
N SER A 365 -16.31 2.94 13.94
CA SER A 365 -16.06 1.50 13.81
C SER A 365 -17.35 0.69 13.84
N PHE A 366 -18.28 1.01 14.73
CA PHE A 366 -19.61 0.40 14.73
C PHE A 366 -20.33 0.54 13.39
N LEU A 367 -20.36 1.75 12.81
CA LEU A 367 -21.02 2.01 11.54
C LEU A 367 -20.31 1.31 10.38
N PHE A 368 -18.98 1.24 10.42
CA PHE A 368 -18.19 0.51 9.44
C PHE A 368 -18.46 -0.99 9.49
N HIS A 369 -18.37 -1.63 10.65
CA HIS A 369 -18.62 -3.07 10.80
C HIS A 369 -20.10 -3.46 10.59
N MET A 370 -21.02 -2.50 10.72
CA MET A 370 -22.42 -2.70 10.34
C MET A 370 -22.63 -2.70 8.81
N THR A 371 -21.94 -1.82 8.08
CA THR A 371 -22.26 -1.51 6.66
C THR A 371 -21.21 -2.00 5.65
N LEU A 372 -19.95 -2.10 6.08
CA LEU A 372 -18.76 -2.36 5.28
C LEU A 372 -18.65 -1.48 4.02
N LYS A 373 -18.99 -0.20 4.19
CA LYS A 373 -18.92 0.86 3.18
C LYS A 373 -17.65 1.69 3.33
N HIS A 374 -17.11 2.17 2.23
CA HIS A 374 -15.92 3.03 2.24
C HIS A 374 -16.13 4.33 3.04
N GLU A 375 -17.31 4.94 2.94
CA GLU A 375 -17.63 6.17 3.66
C GLU A 375 -17.63 5.95 5.18
N ALA A 376 -18.14 4.80 5.63
CA ALA A 376 -18.12 4.40 7.03
C ALA A 376 -16.71 4.02 7.49
N GLN A 377 -15.90 3.42 6.61
CA GLN A 377 -14.49 3.13 6.86
C GLN A 377 -13.70 4.40 7.17
N LEU A 378 -13.89 5.45 6.38
CA LEU A 378 -13.28 6.77 6.66
C LEU A 378 -13.72 7.31 8.04
N GLY A 379 -14.98 7.05 8.41
CA GLY A 379 -15.54 7.39 9.71
C GLY A 379 -14.96 6.59 10.89
N ASP A 380 -14.39 5.41 10.66
CA ASP A 380 -13.66 4.62 11.67
C ASP A 380 -12.20 5.08 11.78
N GLU A 381 -11.51 5.09 10.65
CA GLU A 381 -10.07 5.25 10.57
C GLU A 381 -9.62 6.71 10.82
N LEU A 382 -10.28 7.72 10.23
CA LEU A 382 -9.83 9.11 10.36
C LEU A 382 -9.92 9.61 11.82
N PRO A 383 -10.99 9.36 12.59
CA PRO A 383 -11.04 9.75 13.99
C PRO A 383 -9.92 9.19 14.85
N MET A 384 -9.35 8.02 14.52
CA MET A 384 -8.22 7.46 15.26
C MET A 384 -6.99 8.39 15.24
N ILE A 385 -6.70 9.00 14.08
CA ILE A 385 -5.63 9.98 13.90
C ILE A 385 -5.89 11.22 14.76
N TRP A 386 -7.09 11.78 14.67
CA TRP A 386 -7.44 13.02 15.38
C TRP A 386 -7.50 12.82 16.90
N ALA A 387 -8.10 11.72 17.38
CA ALA A 387 -8.20 11.42 18.80
C ALA A 387 -6.83 11.20 19.44
N SER A 388 -5.94 10.45 18.77
CA SER A 388 -4.59 10.17 19.27
C SER A 388 -3.70 11.42 19.23
N SER A 389 -3.79 12.23 18.18
CA SER A 389 -3.15 13.54 18.12
C SER A 389 -3.62 14.47 19.23
N TYR A 390 -4.93 14.50 19.53
CA TYR A 390 -5.48 15.32 20.60
C TYR A 390 -4.94 14.91 21.97
N VAL A 391 -4.93 13.61 22.30
CA VAL A 391 -4.36 13.11 23.56
C VAL A 391 -2.86 13.41 23.65
N GLY A 392 -2.12 13.24 22.55
CA GLY A 392 -0.70 13.60 22.47
C GLY A 392 -0.46 15.09 22.70
N TRP A 393 -1.28 15.96 22.10
CA TRP A 393 -1.25 17.40 22.32
C TRP A 393 -1.52 17.77 23.78
N VAL A 394 -2.57 17.22 24.38
CA VAL A 394 -2.92 17.43 25.79
C VAL A 394 -1.76 17.03 26.71
N LEU A 395 -1.15 15.87 26.46
CA LEU A 395 -0.03 15.41 27.28
C LEU A 395 1.18 16.35 27.13
N MET A 396 1.56 16.70 25.90
CA MET A 396 2.76 17.47 25.60
C MET A 396 2.66 18.95 25.96
N GLN A 397 1.46 19.56 25.93
CA GLN A 397 1.31 20.96 26.34
C GLN A 397 1.52 21.16 27.85
N HIS A 398 1.21 20.13 28.66
CA HIS A 398 1.34 20.17 30.12
C HIS A 398 2.66 19.59 30.63
N THR A 399 3.47 18.99 29.74
CA THR A 399 4.74 18.36 30.12
C THR A 399 5.88 18.96 29.32
N SER A 400 6.91 19.49 29.99
CA SER A 400 8.09 20.00 29.29
C SER A 400 9.06 18.85 29.02
N MET A 401 9.44 18.63 27.76
CA MET A 401 10.65 17.88 27.44
C MET A 401 11.86 18.79 27.74
N TYR A 402 12.74 18.36 28.65
CA TYR A 402 14.03 19.02 28.93
C TYR A 402 13.94 20.49 29.40
N GLY A 403 12.86 20.87 30.10
CA GLY A 403 12.76 22.20 30.73
C GLY A 403 12.52 23.37 29.76
N ARG A 404 12.31 23.11 28.47
CA ARG A 404 11.91 24.14 27.49
C ARG A 404 10.39 24.27 27.45
N LYS A 405 9.86 25.43 27.86
CA LYS A 405 8.46 25.79 27.65
C LYS A 405 8.21 26.01 26.16
N LYS A 406 7.50 25.09 25.50
CA LYS A 406 7.02 25.29 24.13
C LYS A 406 5.71 26.07 24.15
N ASN A 407 5.48 26.91 23.15
CA ASN A 407 4.20 27.58 22.98
C ASN A 407 3.11 26.52 22.65
N PRO A 408 2.13 26.28 23.53
CA PRO A 408 1.15 25.20 23.34
C PRO A 408 0.27 25.40 22.10
N TYR A 409 0.05 26.65 21.70
CA TYR A 409 -0.68 26.99 20.48
C TYR A 409 0.08 26.55 19.23
N MET A 410 1.40 26.81 19.17
CA MET A 410 2.23 26.39 18.03
C MET A 410 2.27 24.87 17.89
N PHE A 411 2.34 24.15 19.01
CA PHE A 411 2.33 22.69 18.98
C PHE A 411 0.97 22.14 18.55
N GLY A 412 -0.13 22.73 19.03
CA GLY A 412 -1.49 22.40 18.60
C GLY A 412 -1.71 22.63 17.10
N VAL A 413 -1.23 23.76 16.58
CA VAL A 413 -1.29 24.06 15.14
C VAL A 413 -0.44 23.07 14.32
N ALA A 414 0.74 22.70 14.80
CA ALA A 414 1.62 21.75 14.11
C ALA A 414 0.99 20.36 14.03
N ILE A 415 0.49 19.82 15.15
CA ILE A 415 -0.11 18.48 15.17
C ILE A 415 -1.48 18.47 14.46
N GLY A 416 -2.25 19.55 14.55
CA GLY A 416 -3.49 19.71 13.78
C GLY A 416 -3.24 19.79 12.28
N SER A 417 -2.21 20.52 11.85
CA SER A 417 -1.79 20.56 10.44
C SER A 417 -1.31 19.19 9.94
N LEU A 418 -0.58 18.44 10.77
CA LEU A 418 -0.16 17.08 10.44
C LEU A 418 -1.36 16.14 10.30
N SER A 419 -2.32 16.18 11.24
CA SER A 419 -3.55 15.38 11.18
C SER A 419 -4.41 15.73 9.95
N LEU A 420 -4.49 17.01 9.57
CA LEU A 420 -5.16 17.44 8.35
C LEU A 420 -4.44 16.92 7.10
N PHE A 421 -3.12 17.02 7.05
CA PHE A 421 -2.31 16.48 5.95
C PHE A 421 -2.54 14.97 5.79
N ILE A 422 -2.45 14.20 6.89
CA ILE A 422 -2.68 12.75 6.86
C ILE A 422 -4.11 12.45 6.38
N THR A 423 -5.10 13.23 6.84
CA THR A 423 -6.50 13.06 6.42
C THR A 423 -6.66 13.27 4.90
N VAL A 424 -6.17 14.39 4.38
CA VAL A 424 -6.26 14.70 2.94
C VAL A 424 -5.49 13.67 2.11
N ALA A 425 -4.26 13.35 2.52
CA ALA A 425 -3.43 12.35 1.84
C ALA A 425 -4.10 10.97 1.84
N TYR A 426 -4.72 10.58 2.95
CA TYR A 426 -5.39 9.28 3.05
C TYR A 426 -6.64 9.20 2.17
N VAL A 427 -7.49 10.22 2.21
CA VAL A 427 -8.71 10.30 1.38
C VAL A 427 -8.35 10.32 -0.12
N MET A 428 -7.23 10.95 -0.50
CA MET A 428 -6.78 10.99 -1.89
C MET A 428 -6.10 9.70 -2.36
N ASN A 429 -5.33 9.05 -1.48
CA ASN A 429 -4.54 7.86 -1.81
C ASN A 429 -5.36 6.57 -1.70
N GLY A 430 -6.31 6.50 -0.77
CA GLY A 430 -7.14 5.32 -0.50
C GLY A 430 -6.37 4.10 0.02
N ASN A 431 -5.09 4.24 0.39
CA ASN A 431 -4.25 3.13 0.84
C ASN A 431 -4.28 2.98 2.37
N PRO A 432 -4.98 1.96 2.95
CA PRO A 432 -5.06 1.74 4.40
C PRO A 432 -3.71 1.54 5.09
N VAL A 433 -2.67 1.07 4.38
CA VAL A 433 -1.33 0.92 4.98
C VAL A 433 -0.75 2.29 5.35
N PHE A 434 -1.01 3.33 4.54
CA PHE A 434 -0.57 4.69 4.87
C PHE A 434 -1.21 5.17 6.17
N HIS A 435 -2.52 4.95 6.33
CA HIS A 435 -3.22 5.27 7.57
C HIS A 435 -2.65 4.50 8.76
N GLN A 436 -2.45 3.19 8.63
CA GLN A 436 -1.93 2.33 9.71
C GLN A 436 -0.57 2.81 10.21
N VAL A 437 0.36 3.14 9.29
CA VAL A 437 1.70 3.63 9.64
C VAL A 437 1.61 5.01 10.31
N ALA A 438 0.79 5.92 9.78
CA ALA A 438 0.61 7.25 10.34
C ALA A 438 0.00 7.19 11.76
N TYR A 439 -1.02 6.37 11.95
CA TYR A 439 -1.65 6.11 13.24
C TYR A 439 -0.65 5.53 14.25
N ALA A 440 0.09 4.49 13.85
CA ALA A 440 1.10 3.87 14.70
C ALA A 440 2.15 4.89 15.15
N GLY A 441 2.64 5.74 14.24
CA GLY A 441 3.61 6.79 14.57
C GLY A 441 3.09 7.80 15.59
N ILE A 442 1.87 8.32 15.40
CA ILE A 442 1.25 9.29 16.32
C ILE A 442 1.00 8.66 17.69
N PHE A 443 0.38 7.48 17.71
CA PHE A 443 0.03 6.79 18.94
C PHE A 443 1.27 6.35 19.74
N ALA A 444 2.29 5.79 19.06
CA ALA A 444 3.54 5.40 19.68
C ALA A 444 4.27 6.62 20.27
N THR A 445 4.30 7.76 19.55
CA THR A 445 4.94 8.98 20.05
C THR A 445 4.30 9.47 21.35
N ALA A 446 2.96 9.54 21.39
CA ALA A 446 2.23 9.95 22.59
C ALA A 446 2.44 8.98 23.76
N THR A 447 2.39 7.68 23.48
CA THR A 447 2.56 6.61 24.47
C THR A 447 3.98 6.57 25.05
N ILE A 448 5.01 6.67 24.20
CA ILE A 448 6.41 6.73 24.61
C ILE A 448 6.65 7.98 25.45
N HIS A 449 6.10 9.13 25.05
CA HIS A 449 6.22 10.36 25.83
C HIS A 449 5.59 10.22 27.23
N GLY A 450 4.41 9.60 27.34
CA GLY A 450 3.78 9.28 28.62
C GLY A 450 4.67 8.39 29.51
N LEU A 451 5.25 7.34 28.93
CA LEU A 451 6.22 6.48 29.61
C LEU A 451 7.46 7.28 30.06
N VAL A 452 8.05 8.11 29.20
CA VAL A 452 9.20 8.94 29.55
C VAL A 452 8.88 9.85 30.73
N VAL A 453 7.74 10.54 30.72
CA VAL A 453 7.31 11.41 31.83
C VAL A 453 7.15 10.60 33.13
N LEU A 454 6.57 9.40 33.05
CA LEU A 454 6.33 8.56 34.22
C LEU A 454 7.57 7.83 34.74
N PHE A 455 8.59 7.56 33.92
CA PHE A 455 9.78 6.80 34.34
C PHE A 455 11.01 7.68 34.57
N HIS A 456 11.11 8.84 33.92
CA HIS A 456 12.28 9.69 34.04
C HIS A 456 12.41 10.30 35.45
N SER A 457 13.59 10.15 36.06
CA SER A 457 13.87 10.54 37.45
C SER A 457 13.76 12.04 37.72
N ARG A 458 13.87 12.89 36.68
CA ARG A 458 13.72 14.36 36.79
C ARG A 458 12.31 14.86 36.51
N SER A 459 11.34 13.99 36.25
CA SER A 459 9.96 14.44 36.06
C SER A 459 9.40 15.00 37.38
N PRO A 460 8.58 16.06 37.35
CA PRO A 460 7.97 16.66 38.55
C PRO A 460 7.28 15.63 39.46
N LEU A 461 6.61 14.64 38.87
CA LEU A 461 5.95 13.54 39.60
C LEU A 461 6.94 12.64 40.38
N SER A 462 8.23 12.60 40.02
CA SER A 462 9.26 11.83 40.75
C SER A 462 9.77 12.56 41.99
N VAL A 463 9.72 13.89 41.95
CA VAL A 463 10.40 14.75 42.92
C VAL A 463 9.46 15.11 44.06
N VAL A 464 8.15 15.21 43.78
CA VAL A 464 7.13 15.54 44.79
C VAL A 464 6.69 14.28 45.53
N PRO A 465 6.95 14.16 46.84
CA PRO A 465 6.63 12.92 47.57
C PRO A 465 5.14 12.58 47.58
N ALA A 466 4.28 13.61 47.65
CA ALA A 466 2.83 13.46 47.57
C ALA A 466 2.34 12.84 46.26
N ALA A 467 3.10 12.98 45.16
CA ALA A 467 2.75 12.44 43.86
C ALA A 467 3.17 10.97 43.66
N HIS A 468 3.96 10.37 44.57
CA HIS A 468 4.51 9.03 44.35
C HIS A 468 3.45 7.94 44.16
N ARG A 469 2.37 7.98 44.95
CA ARG A 469 1.29 7.00 44.85
C ARG A 469 0.56 7.10 43.52
N LEU A 470 0.05 8.29 43.19
CA LEU A 470 -0.62 8.56 41.90
C LEU A 470 0.27 8.26 40.70
N ARG A 471 1.57 8.57 40.80
CA ARG A 471 2.55 8.20 39.77
C ARG A 471 2.67 6.68 39.61
N GLN A 472 2.69 5.92 40.70
CA GLN A 472 2.74 4.45 40.63
C GLN A 472 1.48 3.89 39.97
N ASP A 473 0.31 4.43 40.32
CA ASP A 473 -0.97 4.05 39.72
C ASP A 473 -1.00 4.39 38.22
N ALA A 474 -0.56 5.60 37.84
CA ALA A 474 -0.45 6.02 36.45
C ALA A 474 0.55 5.17 35.65
N ARG A 475 1.68 4.77 36.25
CA ARG A 475 2.62 3.82 35.64
C ARG A 475 1.96 2.48 35.35
N PHE A 476 1.21 1.95 36.31
CA PHE A 476 0.50 0.70 36.13
C PHE A 476 -0.52 0.83 34.99
N MET A 477 -1.33 1.89 34.97
CA MET A 477 -2.29 2.15 33.87
C MET A 477 -1.61 2.33 32.52
N GLN A 478 -0.50 3.08 32.45
CA GLN A 478 0.24 3.31 31.21
C GLN A 478 0.83 2.01 30.66
N VAL A 479 1.53 1.24 31.50
CA VAL A 479 2.20 0.01 31.08
C VAL A 479 1.18 -1.06 30.72
N MET A 480 0.19 -1.31 31.57
CA MET A 480 -0.84 -2.30 31.29
C MET A 480 -1.69 -1.89 30.09
N GLY A 481 -2.04 -0.62 29.95
CA GLY A 481 -2.78 -0.11 28.79
C GLY A 481 -2.01 -0.32 27.48
N THR A 482 -0.70 -0.04 27.50
CA THR A 482 0.18 -0.29 26.36
C THR A 482 0.26 -1.80 26.03
N CYS A 483 0.45 -2.65 27.03
CA CYS A 483 0.51 -4.11 26.83
C CYS A 483 -0.80 -4.67 26.27
N VAL A 484 -1.95 -4.24 26.81
CA VAL A 484 -3.27 -4.68 26.35
C VAL A 484 -3.52 -4.20 24.92
N PHE A 485 -3.16 -2.96 24.59
CA PHE A 485 -3.26 -2.43 23.23
C PHE A 485 -2.42 -3.25 22.23
N LEU A 486 -1.16 -3.53 22.58
CA LEU A 486 -0.25 -4.33 21.74
C LEU A 486 -0.71 -5.79 21.62
N ALA A 487 -1.31 -6.37 22.66
CA ALA A 487 -1.91 -7.69 22.60
C ALA A 487 -3.08 -7.73 21.60
N GLY A 488 -3.93 -6.70 21.61
CA GLY A 488 -4.93 -6.50 20.56
C GLY A 488 -4.28 -6.48 19.19
N PHE A 489 -3.23 -5.66 19.00
CA PHE A 489 -2.56 -5.50 17.70
C PHE A 489 -2.00 -6.82 17.17
N LEU A 490 -1.43 -7.63 18.07
CA LEU A 490 -0.96 -8.96 17.73
C LEU A 490 -2.11 -9.86 17.27
N ILE A 491 -3.24 -9.86 17.98
CA ILE A 491 -4.42 -10.64 17.60
C ILE A 491 -4.97 -10.21 16.25
N TRP A 492 -5.02 -8.90 15.97
CA TRP A 492 -5.44 -8.37 14.67
C TRP A 492 -4.55 -8.88 13.52
N ASN A 493 -3.23 -8.91 13.72
CA ASN A 493 -2.32 -9.47 12.71
C ASN A 493 -2.52 -10.98 12.51
N ILE A 494 -2.73 -11.73 13.60
CA ILE A 494 -3.04 -13.17 13.53
C ILE A 494 -4.34 -13.39 12.76
N ASP A 495 -5.36 -12.58 13.00
CA ASP A 495 -6.65 -12.67 12.32
C ASP A 495 -6.52 -12.47 10.80
N ASN A 496 -5.70 -11.49 10.38
CA ASN A 496 -5.42 -11.24 8.97
C ASN A 496 -4.59 -12.36 8.31
N ILE A 497 -3.51 -12.83 8.96
CA ILE A 497 -2.57 -13.80 8.38
C ILE A 497 -3.15 -15.21 8.37
N CYS A 498 -3.78 -15.62 9.47
CA CYS A 498 -4.25 -16.99 9.69
C CYS A 498 -5.74 -17.15 9.38
N CYS A 499 -6.33 -16.26 8.59
CA CYS A 499 -7.78 -16.18 8.44
C CYS A 499 -8.43 -17.50 8.00
N GLY A 500 -7.88 -18.16 6.98
CA GLY A 500 -8.43 -19.44 6.48
C GLY A 500 -8.46 -20.54 7.55
N SER A 501 -7.40 -20.63 8.36
CA SER A 501 -7.30 -21.57 9.48
C SER A 501 -8.27 -21.22 10.61
N LEU A 502 -8.39 -19.94 10.95
CA LEU A 502 -9.32 -19.46 11.99
C LEU A 502 -10.77 -19.71 11.59
N ARG A 503 -11.13 -19.47 10.33
CA ARG A 503 -12.48 -19.76 9.81
C ARG A 503 -12.82 -21.26 9.80
N SER A 504 -11.85 -22.09 9.43
CA SER A 504 -12.00 -23.56 9.52
C SER A 504 -12.20 -24.00 10.98
N ALA A 505 -11.39 -23.47 11.89
CA ALA A 505 -11.51 -23.75 13.32
C ALA A 505 -12.86 -23.27 13.89
N ARG A 506 -13.35 -22.09 13.50
CA ARG A 506 -14.69 -21.59 13.89
C ARG A 506 -15.81 -22.53 13.45
N THR A 507 -15.72 -23.06 12.24
CA THR A 507 -16.71 -24.02 11.71
C THR A 507 -16.64 -25.36 12.46
N ALA A 508 -15.46 -25.80 12.87
CA ALA A 508 -15.29 -27.04 13.64
C ALA A 508 -15.77 -26.92 15.10
N VAL A 509 -15.56 -25.77 15.74
CA VAL A 509 -15.91 -25.54 17.15
C VAL A 509 -17.37 -25.14 17.33
N GLY A 510 -17.92 -24.34 16.43
CA GLY A 510 -19.30 -23.83 16.50
C GLY A 510 -19.55 -22.77 17.57
N TYR A 511 -20.66 -22.05 17.46
CA TYR A 511 -21.09 -21.08 18.47
C TYR A 511 -21.74 -21.77 19.68
N PRO A 512 -21.55 -21.23 20.91
CA PRO A 512 -21.01 -19.91 21.23
C PRO A 512 -19.48 -19.83 21.33
N THR A 513 -18.76 -20.95 21.43
CA THR A 513 -17.32 -20.97 21.70
C THR A 513 -16.48 -20.36 20.56
N ALA A 514 -16.98 -20.38 19.32
CA ALA A 514 -16.36 -19.73 18.17
C ALA A 514 -16.13 -18.21 18.33
N VAL A 515 -16.81 -17.51 19.25
CA VAL A 515 -16.55 -16.09 19.56
C VAL A 515 -15.12 -15.85 20.03
N LEU A 516 -14.48 -16.84 20.66
CA LEU A 516 -13.07 -16.75 21.08
C LEU A 516 -12.09 -16.68 19.90
N LEU A 517 -12.55 -17.03 18.70
CA LEU A 517 -11.75 -17.06 17.47
C LEU A 517 -12.06 -15.89 16.52
N GLU A 518 -12.90 -14.93 16.93
CA GLU A 518 -13.14 -13.68 16.22
C GLU A 518 -12.06 -12.67 16.61
N GLY A 519 -10.89 -12.79 16.00
CA GLY A 519 -9.71 -12.03 16.40
C GLY A 519 -9.88 -10.52 16.21
N HIS A 520 -10.57 -10.11 15.15
CA HIS A 520 -10.86 -8.70 14.90
C HIS A 520 -11.79 -8.09 15.97
N GLY A 521 -12.82 -8.82 16.41
CA GLY A 521 -13.63 -8.42 17.56
C GLY A 521 -12.83 -8.26 18.86
N TRP A 522 -11.89 -9.16 19.15
CA TRP A 522 -10.99 -9.01 20.31
C TRP A 522 -10.04 -7.82 20.19
N TRP A 523 -9.60 -7.50 18.98
CA TRP A 523 -8.81 -6.30 18.71
C TRP A 523 -9.54 -5.03 19.16
N HIS A 524 -10.83 -4.87 18.84
CA HIS A 524 -11.63 -3.72 19.28
C HIS A 524 -11.72 -3.59 20.80
N ILE A 525 -11.97 -4.71 21.49
CA ILE A 525 -12.11 -4.71 22.95
C ILE A 525 -10.79 -4.34 23.62
N LEU A 526 -9.70 -4.96 23.19
CA LEU A 526 -8.39 -4.78 23.80
C LEU A 526 -7.80 -3.40 23.49
N THR A 527 -7.89 -2.93 22.24
CA THR A 527 -7.42 -1.58 21.90
C THR A 527 -8.25 -0.49 22.55
N GLY A 528 -9.57 -0.64 22.59
CA GLY A 528 -10.45 0.28 23.28
C GLY A 528 -10.16 0.38 24.78
N LEU A 529 -9.95 -0.77 25.44
CA LEU A 529 -9.56 -0.81 26.86
C LEU A 529 -8.16 -0.23 27.10
N GLY A 530 -7.19 -0.59 26.25
CA GLY A 530 -5.83 -0.08 26.33
C GLY A 530 -5.77 1.43 26.15
N ALA A 531 -6.50 1.96 25.16
CA ALA A 531 -6.63 3.40 24.93
C ALA A 531 -7.32 4.11 26.11
N TYR A 532 -8.38 3.53 26.67
CA TYR A 532 -9.03 4.06 27.87
C TYR A 532 -8.04 4.17 29.06
N TRP A 533 -7.25 3.13 29.35
CA TRP A 533 -6.25 3.19 30.42
C TRP A 533 -5.13 4.18 30.15
N ILE A 534 -4.71 4.36 28.90
CA ILE A 534 -3.72 5.37 28.51
C ILE A 534 -4.29 6.78 28.68
N ILE A 535 -5.57 7.02 28.36
CA ILE A 535 -6.23 8.31 28.62
C ILE A 535 -6.29 8.59 30.12
N VAL A 536 -6.67 7.62 30.95
CA VAL A 536 -6.70 7.76 32.42
C VAL A 536 -5.31 8.01 33.00
N SER A 537 -4.27 7.37 32.47
CA SER A 537 -2.87 7.69 32.82
C SER A 537 -2.53 9.16 32.48
N CYS A 538 -2.94 9.63 31.29
CA CYS A 538 -2.78 11.02 30.88
C CYS A 538 -3.54 11.98 31.83
N GLU A 539 -4.75 11.62 32.29
CA GLU A 539 -5.49 12.38 33.31
C GLU A 539 -4.70 12.58 34.59
N VAL A 540 -4.08 11.53 35.11
CA VAL A 540 -3.25 11.61 36.32
C VAL A 540 -2.03 12.51 36.08
N ILE A 541 -1.32 12.31 34.97
CA ILE A 541 -0.12 13.10 34.64
C ILE A 541 -0.50 14.58 34.56
N VAL A 542 -1.53 14.94 33.80
CA VAL A 542 -1.87 16.34 33.56
C VAL A 542 -2.47 16.97 34.82
N SER A 543 -3.38 16.28 35.52
CA SER A 543 -4.02 16.84 36.72
C SER A 543 -3.00 17.12 37.82
N THR A 544 -1.98 16.27 38.00
CA THR A 544 -0.88 16.50 38.95
C THR A 544 0.10 17.60 38.54
N MET A 545 0.08 18.04 37.28
CA MET A 545 0.86 19.21 36.82
C MET A 545 0.12 20.52 37.01
N VAL A 546 -1.22 20.48 37.09
CA VAL A 546 -2.07 21.68 37.21
C VAL A 546 -2.50 21.92 38.65
N GLU A 547 -2.77 20.85 39.40
CA GLU A 547 -3.29 20.90 40.76
C GLU A 547 -2.43 20.05 41.72
N HIS A 548 -2.61 20.25 43.02
CA HIS A 548 -1.86 19.50 44.02
C HIS A 548 -2.25 18.00 44.01
N PRO A 549 -1.29 17.05 44.06
CA PRO A 549 -1.56 15.62 43.98
C PRO A 549 -2.59 15.10 45.00
N ASP A 550 -2.58 15.61 46.23
CA ASP A 550 -3.54 15.23 47.29
C ASP A 550 -5.01 15.55 46.98
N ASN A 551 -5.29 16.30 45.91
CA ASN A 551 -6.65 16.54 45.48
C ASN A 551 -7.28 15.29 44.84
N PHE A 552 -6.45 14.30 44.47
CA PHE A 552 -6.88 13.16 43.67
C PHE A 552 -6.47 11.81 44.27
N GLU A 553 -7.27 10.80 43.99
CA GLU A 553 -6.93 9.38 44.19
C GLU A 553 -7.32 8.57 42.96
N MET A 554 -6.59 7.48 42.73
CA MET A 554 -6.96 6.50 41.71
C MET A 554 -7.99 5.53 42.28
N HIS A 555 -9.15 5.40 41.65
CA HIS A 555 -10.16 4.42 42.04
C HIS A 555 -10.18 3.25 41.05
N PHE A 556 -9.72 2.08 41.51
CA PHE A 556 -9.69 0.85 40.72
C PHE A 556 -11.04 0.14 40.80
N SER A 557 -11.75 0.10 39.69
CA SER A 557 -12.97 -0.68 39.47
C SER A 557 -12.87 -1.41 38.13
N LEU A 558 -13.95 -1.98 37.60
CA LEU A 558 -13.94 -2.60 36.27
C LEU A 558 -13.37 -1.65 35.20
N LEU A 559 -13.76 -0.37 35.27
CA LEU A 559 -13.13 0.73 34.55
C LEU A 559 -12.49 1.69 35.57
N PRO A 560 -11.16 1.63 35.73
CA PRO A 560 -10.44 2.55 36.61
C PRO A 560 -10.67 4.00 36.19
N HIS A 561 -10.74 4.93 37.16
CA HIS A 561 -10.83 6.35 36.87
C HIS A 561 -10.17 7.19 37.97
N LEU A 562 -9.80 8.43 37.62
CA LEU A 562 -9.30 9.41 38.57
C LEU A 562 -10.46 10.03 39.36
N ARG A 563 -10.37 10.03 40.68
CA ARG A 563 -11.39 10.58 41.58
C ARG A 563 -10.86 11.82 42.29
N ARG A 564 -11.69 12.84 42.45
CA ARG A 564 -11.37 14.06 43.19
C ARG A 564 -11.84 13.90 44.64
N ILE A 565 -10.91 14.09 45.59
CA ILE A 565 -11.17 13.97 47.04
C ILE A 565 -11.42 15.34 47.66
N LYS A 566 -10.70 16.37 47.19
CA LYS A 566 -10.81 17.74 47.71
C LYS A 566 -11.59 18.62 46.73
N PRO A 567 -12.41 19.58 47.20
CA PRO A 567 -13.16 20.46 46.33
C PRO A 567 -12.22 21.24 45.38
N PRO A 568 -12.66 21.50 44.13
CA PRO A 568 -11.87 22.18 43.11
C PRO A 568 -11.59 23.65 43.43
#